data_AF-A0A075MIP5-F1
#
_entry.id   AF-A0A075MIP5-F1
#
_cell.length_a   1.000
_cell.length_b   1.000
_cell.length_c   1.000
_cell.angle_alpha   90.00
_cell.angle_beta   90.00
_cell.angle_gamma   90.00
#
_symmetry.space_group_name_H-M   'P 1'
#
loop_
_entity.id
_entity.type
_entity.pdbx_description
1 polymer ?
#
loop_
_entity_poly.entity_id
_entity_poly.type
_entity_poly.pdbx_seq_one_letter_code
_entity_poly.pdbx_strand_id
1 'polypeptide(L)'
;MEAEKIFFNYDIVTNAFNKLINLIKDDEQHIKNNNIDKINDSLNERTDLMNFLARQKETLARLADKRSILNEDQAKVLNELSQELHFYANKSKREISKAMYVNQKILTIVRGIVDKEARSVNYNQRGVRKNTSKFREIPHLAINKKL
;
A
#
# COMPACT_ATOMS: atom_id res chain seq x y z
N MET A 1 -39.20 -7.72 -19.56
CA MET A 1 -37.74 -7.55 -19.36
C MET A 1 -37.10 -8.87 -19.68
N GLU A 2 -36.45 -8.97 -20.83
CA GLU A 2 -35.65 -10.14 -21.18
C GLU A 2 -34.47 -10.20 -20.20
N ALA A 3 -34.35 -11.32 -19.48
CA ALA A 3 -33.14 -11.59 -18.72
C ALA A 3 -32.02 -11.78 -19.75
N GLU A 4 -31.11 -10.80 -19.87
CA GLU A 4 -29.84 -11.00 -20.56
C GLU A 4 -29.22 -12.28 -20.01
N LYS A 5 -29.17 -13.32 -20.85
CA LYS A 5 -28.41 -14.53 -20.55
C LYS A 5 -26.93 -14.13 -20.63
N ILE A 6 -26.39 -13.66 -19.52
CA ILE A 6 -24.95 -13.47 -19.38
C ILE A 6 -24.33 -14.86 -19.48
N PHE A 7 -23.69 -15.14 -20.60
CA PHE A 7 -22.86 -16.34 -20.76
C PHE A 7 -21.45 -16.04 -20.24
N PHE A 8 -20.83 -17.04 -19.63
CA PHE A 8 -19.44 -16.96 -19.23
C PHE A 8 -18.54 -16.83 -20.47
N ASN A 9 -17.61 -15.88 -20.45
CA ASN A 9 -16.62 -15.69 -21.51
C ASN A 9 -15.20 -15.70 -20.93
N TYR A 10 -14.42 -16.71 -21.30
CA TYR A 10 -13.07 -16.95 -20.79
C TYR A 10 -12.11 -15.78 -21.07
N ASP A 11 -12.11 -15.22 -22.28
CA ASP A 11 -11.18 -14.16 -22.67
C ASP A 11 -11.48 -12.86 -21.92
N ILE A 12 -12.76 -12.52 -21.79
CA ILE A 12 -13.20 -11.32 -21.04
C ILE A 12 -12.85 -11.48 -19.56
N VAL A 13 -13.06 -12.67 -18.98
CA VAL A 13 -12.72 -12.97 -17.58
C VAL A 13 -11.20 -12.88 -17.36
N THR A 14 -10.41 -13.45 -18.25
CA THR A 14 -8.95 -13.40 -18.21
C THR A 14 -8.43 -11.97 -18.29
N ASN A 15 -9.00 -11.15 -19.20
CA ASN A 15 -8.67 -9.73 -19.31
C ASN A 15 -9.03 -8.95 -18.04
N ALA A 16 -10.18 -9.24 -17.42
CA ALA A 16 -10.58 -8.63 -16.17
C ALA A 16 -9.62 -8.99 -15.02
N PHE A 17 -9.18 -10.26 -14.93
CA PHE A 17 -8.15 -10.69 -13.98
C PHE A 17 -6.83 -9.93 -14.16
N ASN A 18 -6.30 -9.91 -15.39
CA ASN A 18 -5.05 -9.22 -15.69
C ASN A 18 -5.12 -7.73 -15.35
N LYS A 19 -6.23 -7.07 -15.68
CA LYS A 19 -6.44 -5.66 -15.36
C LYS A 19 -6.47 -5.43 -13.85
N LEU A 20 -7.21 -6.26 -13.11
CA LEU A 20 -7.28 -6.15 -11.65
C LEU A 20 -5.91 -6.39 -10.99
N ILE A 21 -5.13 -7.37 -11.48
CA ILE A 21 -3.76 -7.64 -11.01
C ILE A 21 -2.87 -6.41 -11.19
N ASN A 22 -2.93 -5.77 -12.36
CA ASN A 22 -2.12 -4.57 -12.65
C ASN A 22 -2.51 -3.40 -11.73
N LEU A 23 -3.81 -3.18 -11.50
CA LEU A 23 -4.26 -2.15 -10.56
C LEU A 23 -3.73 -2.40 -9.14
N ILE A 24 -3.78 -3.65 -8.66
CA ILE A 24 -3.26 -3.97 -7.32
C ILE A 24 -1.73 -3.86 -7.23
N LYS A 25 -1.00 -4.16 -8.32
CA LYS A 25 0.45 -3.92 -8.42
C LYS A 25 0.76 -2.42 -8.31
N ASP A 26 0.00 -1.59 -9.03
CA ASP A 26 0.17 -0.14 -9.00
C ASP A 26 -0.16 0.42 -7.60
N ASP A 27 -1.23 -0.05 -6.98
CA ASP A 27 -1.57 0.33 -5.60
C ASP A 27 -0.45 -0.01 -4.62
N GLU A 28 0.17 -1.19 -4.73
CA GLU A 28 1.29 -1.60 -3.89
C GLU A 28 2.47 -0.62 -4.01
N GLN A 29 2.76 -0.17 -5.22
CA GLN A 29 3.80 0.82 -5.48
C GLN A 29 3.42 2.21 -4.96
N HIS A 30 2.16 2.61 -5.09
CA HIS A 30 1.66 3.87 -4.57
C HIS A 30 1.65 3.92 -3.03
N ILE A 31 1.32 2.80 -2.36
CA ILE A 31 1.39 2.67 -0.90
C ILE A 31 2.84 2.85 -0.43
N LYS A 32 3.81 2.20 -1.09
CA LYS A 32 5.24 2.35 -0.76
C LYS A 32 5.72 3.80 -0.89
N ASN A 33 5.18 4.53 -1.86
CA ASN A 33 5.53 5.92 -2.13
C ASN A 33 4.66 6.93 -1.37
N ASN A 34 3.78 6.49 -0.46
CA ASN A 34 2.81 7.33 0.26
C ASN A 34 1.93 8.19 -0.65
N ASN A 35 1.58 7.71 -1.84
CA ASN A 35 0.75 8.41 -2.81
C ASN A 35 -0.69 7.88 -2.78
N ILE A 36 -1.45 8.28 -1.76
CA ILE A 36 -2.81 7.77 -1.53
C ILE A 36 -3.80 8.26 -2.60
N ASP A 37 -3.61 9.45 -3.16
CA ASP A 37 -4.51 10.03 -4.17
C ASP A 37 -4.58 9.13 -5.41
N LYS A 38 -3.44 8.57 -5.84
CA LYS A 38 -3.38 7.65 -6.98
C LYS A 38 -4.09 6.32 -6.74
N ILE A 39 -4.18 5.88 -5.48
CA ILE A 39 -4.95 4.69 -5.10
C ILE A 39 -6.46 5.00 -5.22
N ASN A 40 -6.88 6.20 -4.88
CA ASN A 40 -8.29 6.58 -4.98
C ASN A 40 -8.76 6.70 -6.44
N ASP A 41 -7.88 7.18 -7.34
CA ASP A 41 -8.17 7.26 -8.79
C ASP A 41 -8.62 5.92 -9.37
N SER A 42 -8.07 4.79 -8.89
CA SER A 42 -8.34 3.44 -9.38
C SER A 42 -9.44 2.68 -8.60
N LEU A 43 -10.05 3.27 -7.58
CA LEU A 43 -10.96 2.58 -6.65
C LEU A 43 -12.26 2.10 -7.32
N ASN A 44 -12.87 2.98 -8.13
CA ASN A 44 -14.11 2.65 -8.82
C ASN A 44 -13.90 1.51 -9.81
N GLU A 45 -12.81 1.57 -10.59
CA GLU A 45 -12.49 0.54 -11.57
C GLU A 45 -12.20 -0.82 -10.93
N ARG A 46 -11.49 -0.86 -9.80
CA ARG A 46 -11.30 -2.11 -9.03
C ARG A 46 -12.62 -2.69 -8.55
N THR A 47 -13.51 -1.83 -8.05
CA THR A 47 -14.84 -2.22 -7.57
C THR A 47 -15.67 -2.81 -8.70
N ASP A 48 -15.65 -2.18 -9.87
CA ASP A 48 -16.37 -2.64 -11.07
C ASP A 48 -15.84 -3.99 -11.56
N LEU A 49 -14.51 -4.15 -11.64
CA LEU A 49 -13.87 -5.42 -12.01
C LEU A 49 -14.18 -6.54 -11.00
N MET A 50 -14.16 -6.24 -9.70
CA MET A 50 -14.55 -7.19 -8.66
C MET A 50 -16.02 -7.63 -8.79
N ASN A 51 -16.93 -6.67 -8.99
CA ASN A 51 -18.35 -6.96 -9.19
C ASN A 51 -18.58 -7.79 -10.45
N PHE A 52 -17.87 -7.48 -11.53
CA PHE A 52 -17.90 -8.26 -12.76
C PHE A 52 -17.44 -9.71 -12.50
N LEU A 53 -16.26 -9.91 -11.90
CA LEU A 53 -15.74 -11.25 -11.62
C LEU A 53 -16.64 -12.05 -10.67
N ALA A 54 -17.28 -11.39 -9.69
CA ALA A 54 -18.27 -12.02 -8.82
C ALA A 54 -19.49 -12.53 -9.60
N ARG A 55 -20.02 -11.73 -10.54
CA ARG A 55 -21.12 -12.17 -11.43
C ARG A 55 -20.70 -13.33 -12.34
N GLN A 56 -19.46 -13.34 -12.81
CA GLN A 56 -18.92 -14.44 -13.62
C GLN A 56 -18.80 -15.73 -12.82
N LYS A 57 -18.38 -15.65 -11.55
CA LYS A 57 -18.39 -16.79 -10.61
C LYS A 57 -19.80 -17.35 -10.41
N GLU A 58 -20.80 -16.49 -10.20
CA GLU A 58 -22.20 -16.93 -10.09
C GLU A 58 -22.71 -17.58 -11.37
N THR A 59 -22.31 -17.03 -12.53
CA THR A 59 -22.66 -17.57 -13.85
C THR A 59 -22.08 -18.97 -14.03
N LEU A 60 -20.81 -19.19 -13.69
CA LEU A 60 -20.19 -20.52 -13.70
C LEU A 60 -20.91 -21.49 -12.76
N ALA A 61 -21.26 -21.06 -11.53
CA ALA A 61 -21.94 -21.91 -10.57
C ALA A 61 -23.31 -22.39 -11.08
N ARG A 62 -24.07 -21.53 -11.77
CA ARG A 62 -25.37 -21.88 -12.38
C ARG A 62 -25.26 -22.80 -13.58
N LEU A 63 -24.09 -22.83 -14.23
CA LEU A 63 -23.83 -23.61 -15.43
C LEU A 63 -23.06 -24.91 -15.16
N ALA A 64 -22.59 -25.14 -13.93
CA ALA A 64 -21.79 -26.29 -13.54
C ALA A 64 -22.46 -27.66 -13.82
N ASP A 65 -23.79 -27.70 -13.88
CA ASP A 65 -24.57 -28.89 -14.26
C ASP A 65 -24.54 -29.19 -15.78
N LYS A 66 -23.96 -28.31 -16.61
CA LYS A 66 -24.05 -28.37 -18.07
C LYS A 66 -22.68 -28.47 -18.76
N ARG A 67 -22.01 -29.63 -18.64
CA ARG A 67 -20.70 -29.95 -19.25
C ARG A 67 -19.57 -28.99 -18.83
N SER A 68 -18.33 -29.44 -18.94
CA SER A 68 -17.15 -28.63 -18.59
C SER A 68 -17.09 -27.37 -19.46
N ILE A 69 -17.49 -26.22 -18.90
CA ILE A 69 -17.50 -24.91 -19.58
C ILE A 69 -16.07 -24.47 -19.90
N LEU A 70 -15.14 -24.84 -19.03
CA LEU A 70 -13.71 -24.61 -19.16
C LEU A 70 -13.04 -25.92 -19.55
N ASN A 71 -12.06 -25.86 -20.45
CA ASN A 71 -11.11 -26.96 -20.59
C ASN A 71 -10.03 -26.89 -19.47
N GLU A 72 -9.20 -27.94 -19.38
CA GLU A 72 -8.17 -28.04 -18.34
C GLU A 72 -7.16 -26.89 -18.39
N ASP A 73 -6.73 -26.50 -19.60
CA ASP A 73 -5.79 -25.40 -19.79
C ASP A 73 -6.37 -24.05 -19.33
N GLN A 74 -7.63 -23.77 -19.65
CA GLN A 74 -8.33 -22.56 -19.23
C GLN A 74 -8.51 -22.52 -17.71
N ALA A 75 -8.86 -23.65 -17.09
CA ALA A 75 -8.96 -23.75 -15.64
C ALA A 75 -7.60 -23.52 -14.96
N LYS A 76 -6.52 -24.05 -15.55
CA LYS A 76 -5.15 -23.82 -15.08
C LYS A 76 -4.76 -22.34 -15.13
N VAL A 77 -5.01 -21.67 -16.25
CA VAL A 77 -4.71 -20.22 -16.40
C VAL A 77 -5.50 -19.39 -15.38
N LEU A 78 -6.78 -19.65 -15.18
CA LEU A 78 -7.57 -18.91 -14.18
C LEU A 78 -7.08 -19.17 -12.75
N ASN A 79 -6.60 -20.38 -12.46
CA ASN A 79 -5.99 -20.70 -11.16
C ASN A 79 -4.66 -19.94 -10.96
N GLU A 80 -3.80 -19.89 -11.99
CA GLU A 80 -2.55 -19.12 -11.95
C GLU A 80 -2.81 -17.63 -11.71
N LEU A 81 -3.78 -17.04 -12.43
CA LEU A 81 -4.19 -15.65 -12.24
C LEU A 81 -4.77 -15.39 -10.84
N SER A 82 -5.54 -16.33 -10.30
CA SER A 82 -6.06 -16.24 -8.93
C SER A 82 -4.93 -16.28 -7.90
N GLN A 83 -3.92 -17.12 -8.08
CA GLN A 83 -2.75 -17.19 -7.20
C GLN A 83 -1.91 -15.91 -7.27
N GLU A 84 -1.71 -15.36 -8.47
CA GLU A 84 -1.03 -14.09 -8.67
C GLU A 84 -1.77 -12.93 -7.98
N LEU A 85 -3.09 -12.85 -8.17
CA LEU A 85 -3.93 -11.85 -7.51
C LEU A 85 -3.82 -11.95 -5.98
N HIS A 86 -3.86 -13.17 -5.44
CA HIS A 86 -3.71 -13.41 -4.00
C HIS A 86 -2.32 -12.99 -3.50
N PHE A 87 -1.25 -13.22 -4.27
CA PHE A 87 0.10 -12.79 -3.93
C PHE A 87 0.21 -11.27 -3.82
N TYR A 88 -0.28 -10.52 -4.81
CA TYR A 88 -0.20 -9.06 -4.80
C TYR A 88 -1.13 -8.42 -3.78
N ALA A 89 -2.32 -8.96 -3.55
CA ALA A 89 -3.22 -8.51 -2.48
C ALA A 89 -2.56 -8.64 -1.10
N ASN A 90 -1.86 -9.74 -0.84
CA ASN A 90 -1.13 -9.92 0.42
C ASN A 90 0.08 -9.00 0.56
N LYS A 91 0.81 -8.73 -0.54
CA LYS A 91 1.87 -7.71 -0.54
C LYS A 91 1.32 -6.33 -0.19
N SER A 92 0.26 -5.91 -0.87
CA SER A 92 -0.40 -4.62 -0.62
C SER A 92 -0.84 -4.49 0.84
N LYS A 93 -1.50 -5.53 1.39
CA LYS A 93 -1.86 -5.61 2.82
C LYS A 93 -0.66 -5.43 3.74
N ARG A 94 0.48 -6.06 3.44
CA ARG A 94 1.71 -5.94 4.25
C ARG A 94 2.23 -4.51 4.26
N GLU A 95 2.24 -3.82 3.12
CA GLU A 95 2.71 -2.44 3.02
C GLU A 95 1.76 -1.48 3.77
N ILE A 96 0.44 -1.68 3.68
CA ILE A 96 -0.53 -0.92 4.48
C ILE A 96 -0.25 -1.08 5.98
N SER A 97 -0.05 -2.33 6.45
CA SER A 97 0.26 -2.58 7.86
C SER A 97 1.54 -1.90 8.33
N LYS A 98 2.58 -1.83 7.48
CA LYS A 98 3.82 -1.09 7.80
C LYS A 98 3.56 0.42 7.92
N ALA A 99 2.83 0.99 6.97
CA ALA A 99 2.49 2.42 6.99
C ALA A 99 1.67 2.77 8.25
N MET A 100 0.66 1.96 8.57
CA MET A 100 -0.12 2.09 9.80
C MET A 100 0.74 2.02 11.06
N TYR A 101 1.69 1.09 11.11
CA TYR A 101 2.60 0.96 12.25
C TYR A 101 3.47 2.21 12.46
N VAL A 102 4.02 2.78 11.39
CA VAL A 102 4.81 4.03 11.46
C VAL A 102 3.93 5.18 11.94
N ASN A 103 2.73 5.33 11.39
CA ASN A 103 1.78 6.37 11.81
C ASN A 103 1.42 6.24 13.30
N GLN A 104 1.18 5.02 13.78
CA GLN A 104 0.92 4.76 15.18
C GLN A 104 2.09 5.18 16.07
N LYS A 105 3.33 4.92 15.67
CA LYS A 105 4.52 5.37 16.40
C LYS A 105 4.65 6.88 16.43
N ILE A 106 4.37 7.56 15.32
CA ILE A 106 4.33 9.03 15.26
C ILE A 106 3.31 9.56 16.27
N LEU A 107 2.08 9.03 16.26
CA LEU A 107 1.03 9.44 17.18
C LEU A 107 1.40 9.20 18.65
N THR A 108 2.02 8.07 18.98
CA THR A 108 2.52 7.79 20.33
C THR A 108 3.58 8.80 20.76
N ILE A 109 4.51 9.16 19.88
CA ILE A 109 5.56 10.16 20.16
C ILE A 109 4.92 11.53 20.38
N VAL A 110 4.03 11.97 19.47
CA VAL A 110 3.36 13.27 19.55
C VAL A 110 2.54 13.38 20.84
N ARG A 111 1.76 12.34 21.17
CA ARG A 111 0.98 12.29 22.43
C ARG A 111 1.89 12.37 23.65
N GLY A 112 3.01 11.64 23.66
CA GLY A 112 3.98 11.70 24.75
C GLY A 112 4.68 13.06 24.92
N ILE A 113 4.67 13.91 23.90
CA ILE A 113 5.13 15.32 23.98
C ILE A 113 4.02 16.20 24.57
N VAL A 114 2.79 16.07 24.06
CA VAL A 114 1.63 16.86 24.50
C VAL A 114 1.28 16.60 25.96
N ASP A 115 1.36 15.34 26.41
CA ASP A 115 1.00 14.93 27.77
C ASP A 115 2.02 15.38 28.84
N LYS A 116 3.13 16.04 28.46
CA LYS A 116 4.16 16.52 29.38
C LYS A 116 4.12 18.04 29.51
N GLU A 117 4.00 18.55 30.74
CA GLU A 117 4.23 19.96 31.04
C GLU A 117 5.68 20.34 30.69
N ALA A 118 5.86 21.34 29.82
CA ALA A 118 7.16 21.70 29.28
C ALA A 118 7.98 22.53 30.28
N ARG A 119 9.17 22.06 30.64
CA ARG A 119 10.26 22.94 31.10
C ARG A 119 10.93 23.57 29.89
N SER A 120 11.16 24.88 29.91
CA SER A 120 11.78 25.65 28.81
C SER A 120 13.18 25.11 28.45
N VAL A 121 13.34 24.63 27.22
CA VAL A 121 14.63 24.22 26.63
C VAL A 121 14.69 24.74 25.19
N ASN A 122 15.77 25.42 24.81
CA ASN A 122 15.93 26.01 23.47
C ASN A 122 16.43 24.97 22.45
N TYR A 123 15.59 24.70 21.45
CA TYR A 123 15.89 23.84 20.29
C TYR A 123 15.97 24.68 19.00
N ASN A 124 16.67 24.19 17.98
CA ASN A 124 16.56 24.73 16.61
C ASN A 124 15.29 24.20 15.91
N GLN A 125 15.01 24.67 14.69
CA GLN A 125 13.82 24.27 13.90
C GLN A 125 13.76 22.75 13.58
N ARG A 126 14.87 22.03 13.72
CA ARG A 126 14.96 20.57 13.52
C ARG A 126 14.91 19.78 14.83
N GLY A 127 14.69 20.44 15.98
CA GLY A 127 14.64 19.77 17.29
C GLY A 127 16.00 19.41 17.88
N VAL A 128 17.10 20.00 17.41
CA VAL A 128 18.43 19.83 18.02
C VAL A 128 18.65 20.90 19.08
N ARG A 129 19.08 20.52 20.28
CA ARG A 129 19.39 21.48 21.35
C ARG A 129 20.45 22.45 20.86
N LYS A 130 20.20 23.76 20.99
CA LYS A 130 21.24 24.77 20.82
C LYS A 130 22.14 24.74 22.05
N ASN A 131 23.09 23.80 22.11
CA ASN A 131 24.26 24.00 22.96
C ASN A 131 25.10 25.09 22.30
N THR A 132 24.93 26.34 22.72
CA THR A 132 26.03 27.30 22.62
C THR A 132 27.09 26.84 23.61
N SER A 133 27.90 25.87 23.20
CA SER A 133 29.21 25.68 23.80
C SER A 133 29.93 27.01 23.62
N LYS A 134 29.96 27.83 24.68
CA LYS A 134 31.02 28.82 24.82
C LYS A 134 32.29 27.99 24.91
N PHE A 135 32.95 27.81 23.77
CA PHE A 135 34.35 27.44 23.74
C PHE A 135 35.05 28.54 24.55
N ARG A 136 35.24 28.31 25.85
CA ARG A 136 36.20 29.10 26.62
C ARG A 136 37.53 28.73 25.97
N GLU A 137 38.11 29.66 25.23
CA GLU A 137 39.52 29.57 24.90
C GLU A 137 40.26 29.28 26.21
N ILE A 138 40.93 28.12 26.25
CA ILE A 138 41.79 27.76 27.36
C ILE A 138 42.99 28.72 27.26
N PRO A 139 43.28 29.59 28.25
CA PRO A 139 44.32 30.62 28.14
C PRO A 139 45.77 30.10 28.06
N HIS A 140 45.98 28.79 27.94
CA HIS A 140 47.29 28.17 28.17
C HIS A 140 48.01 27.70 26.90
N LEU A 141 47.45 27.95 25.71
CA LEU A 141 48.14 27.74 24.43
C LEU A 141 48.69 29.04 23.82
N ALA A 142 48.91 30.06 24.65
CA ALA A 142 49.85 31.13 24.36
C ALA A 142 51.29 30.67 24.67
N ILE A 143 51.75 29.56 24.07
CA ILE A 143 53.15 29.13 24.17
C ILE A 143 53.71 28.99 22.75
N ASN A 144 54.67 29.89 22.49
CA ASN A 144 55.62 29.96 21.38
C ASN A 144 55.12 30.28 19.97
N LYS A 145 54.88 31.59 19.76
CA LYS A 145 55.37 32.27 18.55
C LYS A 145 56.15 33.53 18.95
N LYS A 146 57.40 33.38 19.37
CA LYS A 146 58.44 34.39 19.18
C LYS A 146 59.81 33.71 19.04
N LEU A 147 60.44 34.03 17.91
CA LEU A 147 61.81 33.77 17.45
C LEU A 147 62.10 32.34 16.96
#